data_AF-A0A758PAL8-F1
#
_entry.id   AF-A0A758PAL8-F1
#
_cell.length_a   1.000
_cell.length_b   1.000
_cell.length_c   1.000
_cell.angle_alpha   90.00
_cell.angle_beta   90.00
_cell.angle_gamma   90.00
#
_symmetry.space_group_name_H-M   'P 1'
#
loop_
_entity.id
_entity.type
_entity.pdbx_description
1 polymer ?
#
loop_
_entity_poly.entity_id
_entity_poly.type
_entity_poly.pdbx_seq_one_letter_code
_entity_poly.pdbx_strand_id
1 'polypeptide(L)'
;KFCTPVYSLAKSAFQRVIKSNGAQQWLKQHRYVRSGLVWLYAHDLRLTPPNWIWLKGVDRTLFYALHRANTTKGFIEGAGVVAVARAEAEAMRFGLPCPEPCVDEAVEGLRRDMLSLGLIWDEPQPDRDRKRRILTNWSLTDDILPRTPATDNEF
;
A
#
# COMPACT_ATOMS: atom_id res chain seq x y z
N LYS A 1 16.54 -24.61 18.34
CA LYS A 1 15.22 -24.58 19.00
C LYS A 1 14.66 -23.17 18.86
N PHE A 2 13.54 -22.98 18.15
CA PHE A 2 12.86 -21.69 18.16
C PHE A 2 12.23 -21.50 19.54
N CYS A 3 12.64 -20.47 20.27
CA CYS A 3 12.01 -20.12 21.54
C CYS A 3 10.61 -19.59 21.26
N THR A 4 9.59 -20.26 21.78
CA THR A 4 8.21 -19.76 21.77
C THR A 4 8.14 -18.50 22.65
N PRO A 5 7.50 -17.41 22.18
CA PRO A 5 7.33 -16.20 22.99
C PRO A 5 6.53 -16.50 24.27
N VAL A 6 6.97 -15.93 25.39
CA VAL A 6 6.31 -16.10 26.69
C VAL A 6 5.26 -15.01 26.87
N TYR A 7 4.06 -15.21 26.31
CA TYR A 7 2.97 -14.22 26.34
C TYR A 7 2.46 -13.88 27.75
N SER A 8 2.62 -14.79 28.72
CA SER A 8 2.17 -14.58 30.10
C SER A 8 2.82 -13.37 30.78
N LEU A 9 4.03 -12.96 30.33
CA LEU A 9 4.73 -11.77 30.84
C LEU A 9 3.91 -10.48 30.65
N ALA A 10 3.09 -10.40 29.59
CA ALA A 10 2.28 -9.22 29.31
C ALA A 10 0.96 -9.18 30.10
N LYS A 11 0.54 -10.29 30.73
CA LYS A 11 -0.84 -10.45 31.26
C LYS A 11 -1.20 -9.40 32.32
N SER A 12 -0.34 -9.20 33.32
CA SER A 12 -0.59 -8.25 34.41
C SER A 12 -0.60 -6.80 33.93
N ALA A 13 0.30 -6.45 33.00
CA ALA A 13 0.33 -5.12 32.40
C ALA A 13 -0.91 -4.87 31.54
N PHE A 14 -1.28 -5.85 30.71
CA PHE A 14 -2.47 -5.78 29.85
C PHE A 14 -3.76 -5.59 30.67
N GLN A 15 -3.95 -6.37 31.73
CA GLN A 15 -5.13 -6.26 32.60
C GLN A 15 -5.28 -4.88 33.25
N ARG A 16 -4.17 -4.21 33.54
CA ARG A 16 -4.18 -2.86 34.09
C ARG A 16 -4.49 -1.82 33.00
N VAL A 17 -3.85 -1.91 31.84
CA VAL A 17 -4.01 -0.95 30.74
C VAL A 17 -5.41 -1.02 30.14
N ILE A 18 -5.95 -2.22 29.94
CA ILE A 18 -7.26 -2.39 29.29
C ILE A 18 -8.42 -1.78 30.09
N LYS A 19 -8.26 -1.62 31.41
CA LYS A 19 -9.25 -0.98 32.29
C LYS A 19 -9.21 0.55 32.25
N SER A 20 -8.20 1.15 31.64
CA SER A 20 -8.08 2.60 31.54
C SER A 20 -9.12 3.19 30.58
N ASN A 21 -9.54 4.44 30.83
CA ASN A 21 -10.49 5.15 29.96
C ASN A 21 -9.98 5.27 28.52
N GLY A 22 -8.68 5.54 28.34
CA GLY A 22 -8.07 5.62 27.01
C GLY A 22 -8.14 4.30 26.25
N ALA A 23 -7.84 3.18 26.91
CA ALA A 23 -7.96 1.87 26.28
C ALA A 23 -9.41 1.50 25.94
N GLN A 24 -10.36 1.83 26.82
CA GLN A 24 -11.79 1.61 26.57
C GLN A 24 -12.32 2.47 25.41
N GLN A 25 -11.82 3.70 25.26
CA GLN A 25 -12.15 4.54 24.12
C GLN A 25 -11.54 3.98 22.81
N TRP A 26 -10.26 3.60 22.85
CA TRP A 26 -9.59 2.97 21.71
C TRP A 26 -10.29 1.70 21.24
N LEU A 27 -10.77 0.84 22.16
CA LEU A 27 -11.55 -0.36 21.82
C LEU A 27 -12.86 -0.06 21.10
N LYS A 28 -13.48 1.12 21.31
CA LYS A 28 -14.70 1.53 20.61
C LYS A 28 -14.42 2.13 19.23
N GLN A 29 -13.19 2.58 19.00
CA GLN A 29 -12.77 3.26 17.79
C GLN A 29 -12.24 2.30 16.72
N HIS A 30 -11.81 1.10 17.12
CA HIS A 30 -11.25 0.10 16.24
C HIS A 30 -12.04 -1.22 16.32
N ARG A 31 -12.43 -1.73 15.16
CA ARG A 31 -13.19 -2.98 15.04
C ARG A 31 -12.31 -4.21 15.22
N TYR A 32 -11.08 -4.16 14.73
CA TYR A 32 -10.13 -5.27 14.82
C TYR A 32 -8.90 -4.92 15.65
N VAL A 33 -8.41 -5.92 16.38
CA VAL A 33 -7.17 -5.79 17.17
C VAL A 33 -5.99 -5.38 16.29
N ARG A 34 -5.85 -5.98 15.10
CA ARG A 34 -4.73 -5.68 14.20
C ARG A 34 -4.78 -4.23 13.67
N SER A 35 -5.95 -3.71 13.31
CA SER A 35 -6.08 -2.32 12.83
C SER A 35 -5.82 -1.33 13.97
N GLY A 36 -6.36 -1.60 15.16
CA GLY A 36 -6.09 -0.78 16.34
C GLY A 36 -4.61 -0.79 16.74
N LEU A 37 -3.91 -1.94 16.66
CA LEU A 37 -2.48 -2.02 16.96
C LEU A 37 -1.64 -1.24 15.94
N VAL A 38 -2.01 -1.28 14.67
CA VAL A 38 -1.39 -0.47 13.61
C VAL A 38 -1.59 1.02 13.90
N TRP A 39 -2.81 1.42 14.27
CA TRP A 39 -3.11 2.81 14.65
C TRP A 39 -2.29 3.25 15.85
N LEU A 40 -2.26 2.44 16.92
CA LEU A 40 -1.51 2.72 18.14
C LEU A 40 -0.02 2.82 17.87
N TYR A 41 0.51 1.95 17.00
CA TYR A 41 1.90 2.02 16.56
C TYR A 41 2.21 3.27 15.74
N ALA A 42 1.29 3.69 14.88
CA ALA A 42 1.46 4.89 14.06
C ALA A 42 1.52 6.18 14.90
N HIS A 43 0.67 6.28 15.93
CA HIS A 43 0.40 7.55 16.62
C HIS A 43 1.05 7.67 18.00
N ASP A 44 1.11 6.57 18.78
CA ASP A 44 1.37 6.64 20.22
C ASP A 44 2.57 5.79 20.67
N LEU A 45 2.83 4.65 20.00
CA LEU A 45 3.98 3.81 20.33
C LEU A 45 5.24 4.21 19.57
N ARG A 46 6.31 4.48 20.32
CA ARG A 46 7.66 4.65 19.78
C ARG A 46 8.47 3.37 19.98
N LEU A 47 8.07 2.29 19.34
CA LEU A 47 8.79 1.00 19.40
C LEU A 47 9.55 0.76 18.11
N THR A 48 10.88 0.66 18.17
CA THR A 48 11.68 0.34 16.98
C THR A 48 11.51 -1.14 16.57
N PRO A 49 11.58 -1.47 15.26
CA PRO A 49 11.41 -2.84 14.74
C PRO A 49 12.17 -3.97 15.44
N PRO A 50 13.42 -3.77 15.93
CA PRO A 50 14.14 -4.82 16.65
C PRO A 50 13.41 -5.39 17.87
N ASN A 51 12.57 -4.59 18.54
CA ASN A 51 11.82 -5.01 19.73
C ASN A 51 10.72 -6.05 19.44
N TRP A 52 10.31 -6.16 18.18
CA TRP A 52 9.20 -7.01 17.78
C TRP A 52 9.49 -7.83 16.51
N ILE A 53 10.77 -8.00 16.15
CA ILE A 53 11.16 -8.76 14.95
C ILE A 53 10.71 -10.23 14.99
N TRP A 54 10.63 -10.81 16.19
CA TRP A 54 10.12 -12.17 16.44
C TRP A 54 8.68 -12.34 15.97
N LEU A 55 7.90 -11.26 15.88
CA LEU A 55 6.52 -11.27 15.42
C LEU A 55 6.40 -11.78 13.99
N LYS A 56 7.42 -11.62 13.14
CA LYS A 56 7.41 -12.14 11.76
C LYS A 56 7.13 -13.65 11.70
N GLY A 57 7.66 -14.40 12.66
CA GLY A 57 7.49 -15.85 12.75
C GLY A 57 6.18 -16.29 13.41
N VAL A 58 5.44 -15.36 14.02
CA VAL A 58 4.20 -15.62 14.78
C VAL A 58 2.98 -15.11 14.04
N ASP A 59 3.01 -13.85 13.61
CA ASP A 59 1.95 -13.19 12.86
C ASP A 59 2.59 -12.32 11.76
N ARG A 60 2.76 -12.93 10.60
CA ARG A 60 3.40 -12.31 9.44
C ARG A 60 2.59 -11.12 8.90
N THR A 61 1.26 -11.23 8.90
CA THR A 61 0.36 -10.16 8.48
C THR A 61 0.49 -8.93 9.39
N LEU A 62 0.44 -9.12 10.71
CA LEU A 62 0.60 -8.02 11.66
C LEU A 62 2.02 -7.44 11.58
N PHE A 63 3.05 -8.28 11.45
CA PHE A 63 4.42 -7.84 11.28
C PHE A 63 4.58 -6.87 10.10
N TYR A 64 4.02 -7.21 8.93
CA TYR A 64 4.10 -6.35 7.75
C TYR A 64 3.21 -5.12 7.83
N ALA A 65 2.05 -5.22 8.49
CA ALA A 65 1.19 -4.08 8.74
C ALA A 65 1.87 -3.04 9.66
N LEU A 66 2.48 -3.48 10.76
CA LEU A 66 3.21 -2.59 11.69
C LEU A 66 4.41 -1.92 11.01
N HIS A 67 5.14 -2.64 10.16
CA HIS A 67 6.26 -2.06 9.38
C HIS A 67 5.83 -0.87 8.52
N ARG A 68 4.55 -0.78 8.14
CA ARG A 68 4.06 0.23 7.20
C ARG A 68 3.00 1.17 7.79
N ALA A 69 2.72 1.05 9.08
CA ALA A 69 1.76 1.89 9.81
C ALA A 69 1.96 3.40 9.56
N ASN A 70 3.22 3.85 9.42
CA ASN A 70 3.59 5.26 9.21
C ASN A 70 4.12 5.60 7.81
N THR A 71 3.82 4.79 6.79
CA THR A 71 4.43 4.96 5.47
C THR A 71 3.43 4.78 4.33
N THR A 72 3.71 5.39 3.17
CA THR A 72 2.76 5.44 2.03
C THR A 72 2.73 4.17 1.18
N LYS A 73 3.86 3.52 0.90
CA LYS A 73 3.87 2.22 0.18
C LYS A 73 3.49 1.07 1.14
N GLY A 74 2.85 0.00 0.71
CA GLY A 74 2.46 -1.12 1.57
C GLY A 74 3.26 -2.38 1.27
N PHE A 75 3.31 -3.33 2.21
CA PHE A 75 3.51 -4.74 1.84
C PHE A 75 2.13 -5.33 1.62
N ILE A 76 1.92 -6.03 0.50
CA ILE A 76 0.60 -6.54 0.13
C ILE A 76 -0.02 -7.42 1.23
N GLU A 77 0.81 -8.20 1.93
CA GLU A 77 0.40 -9.10 3.01
C GLU A 77 -0.24 -8.40 4.22
N GLY A 78 0.06 -7.12 4.44
CA GLY A 78 -0.46 -6.31 5.55
C GLY A 78 -1.31 -5.12 5.10
N ALA A 79 -1.43 -4.88 3.79
CA ALA A 79 -2.05 -3.68 3.23
C ALA A 79 -3.54 -3.55 3.62
N GLY A 80 -4.28 -4.66 3.66
CA GLY A 80 -5.69 -4.65 4.05
C GLY A 80 -5.91 -4.16 5.49
N VAL A 81 -5.09 -4.59 6.46
CA VAL A 81 -5.26 -4.12 7.84
C VAL A 81 -4.84 -2.66 8.00
N VAL A 82 -3.86 -2.19 7.21
CA VAL A 82 -3.49 -0.76 7.17
C VAL A 82 -4.62 0.08 6.58
N ALA A 83 -5.27 -0.37 5.50
CA ALA A 83 -6.42 0.32 4.90
C ALA A 83 -7.58 0.44 5.90
N VAL A 84 -7.91 -0.65 6.61
CA VAL A 84 -8.94 -0.62 7.66
C VAL A 84 -8.54 0.35 8.77
N ALA A 85 -7.29 0.32 9.25
CA ALA A 85 -6.81 1.24 10.28
C ALA A 85 -6.90 2.71 9.86
N ARG A 86 -6.64 3.01 8.58
CA ARG A 86 -6.77 4.36 8.01
C ARG A 86 -8.23 4.80 7.92
N ALA A 87 -9.12 3.93 7.45
CA ALA A 87 -10.55 4.21 7.40
C ALA A 87 -11.14 4.46 8.80
N GLU A 88 -10.76 3.64 9.78
CA GLU A 88 -11.12 3.85 11.19
C GLU A 88 -10.59 5.19 11.72
N ALA A 89 -9.32 5.51 11.46
CA ALA A 89 -8.70 6.77 11.88
C ALA A 89 -9.38 8.00 11.27
N GLU A 90 -9.79 7.91 10.01
CA GLU A 90 -10.49 8.97 9.31
C GLU A 90 -11.89 9.19 9.88
N ALA A 91 -12.65 8.11 10.12
CA ALA A 91 -13.94 8.20 10.80
C ALA A 91 -13.80 8.83 12.20
N MET A 92 -12.80 8.43 12.98
CA MET A 92 -12.50 9.04 14.28
C MET A 92 -12.23 10.54 14.17
N ARG A 93 -11.44 10.95 13.18
CA ARG A 93 -11.10 12.37 12.94
C ARG A 93 -12.35 13.21 12.65
N PHE A 94 -13.35 12.63 12.00
CA PHE A 94 -14.63 13.29 11.70
C PHE A 94 -15.70 13.07 12.78
N GLY A 95 -15.40 12.37 13.87
CA GLY A 95 -16.38 12.06 14.93
C GLY A 95 -17.49 11.11 14.46
N LEU A 96 -17.23 10.33 13.41
CA LEU A 96 -18.17 9.36 12.86
C LEU A 96 -18.07 8.01 13.59
N PRO A 97 -19.12 7.18 13.55
CA PRO A 97 -19.05 5.80 14.03
C PRO A 97 -17.95 5.00 13.32
N CYS A 98 -17.39 4.01 14.02
CA CYS A 98 -16.40 3.10 13.46
C CYS A 98 -17.00 2.41 12.20
N PRO A 99 -16.39 2.55 11.02
CA PRO A 99 -16.97 2.08 9.77
C PRO A 99 -17.00 0.55 9.70
N GLU A 100 -17.72 0.04 8.71
CA GLU A 100 -17.51 -1.35 8.27
C GLU A 100 -16.10 -1.51 7.69
N PRO A 101 -15.51 -2.71 7.73
CA PRO A 101 -14.16 -2.95 7.23
C PRO A 101 -14.03 -2.54 5.75
N CYS A 102 -13.21 -1.53 5.48
CA CYS A 102 -12.94 -1.05 4.14
C CYS A 102 -11.48 -1.34 3.75
N VAL A 103 -11.30 -2.06 2.64
CA VAL A 103 -9.99 -2.42 2.09
C VAL A 103 -9.76 -1.83 0.70
N ASP A 104 -10.62 -0.92 0.26
CA ASP A 104 -10.60 -0.34 -1.09
C ASP A 104 -9.26 0.34 -1.38
N GLU A 105 -8.68 1.03 -0.40
CA GLU A 105 -7.34 1.63 -0.54
C GLU A 105 -6.27 0.59 -0.88
N ALA A 106 -6.33 -0.60 -0.27
CA ALA A 106 -5.38 -1.68 -0.54
C ALA A 106 -5.60 -2.30 -1.92
N VAL A 107 -6.87 -2.47 -2.34
CA VAL A 107 -7.23 -2.97 -3.67
C VAL A 107 -6.77 -2.00 -4.76
N GLU A 108 -7.04 -0.72 -4.59
CA GLU A 108 -6.60 0.32 -5.53
C GLU A 108 -5.08 0.47 -5.56
N GLY A 109 -4.40 0.32 -4.41
CA GLY A 109 -2.94 0.26 -4.34
C GLY A 109 -2.39 -0.89 -5.18
N LEU A 110 -2.92 -2.09 -5.01
CA LEU A 110 -2.53 -3.27 -5.78
C LEU A 110 -2.80 -3.08 -7.27
N ARG A 111 -3.98 -2.55 -7.63
CA ARG A 111 -4.37 -2.27 -9.02
C ARG A 111 -3.36 -1.35 -9.70
N ARG A 112 -2.98 -0.25 -9.05
CA ARG A 112 -1.97 0.69 -9.56
C ARG A 112 -0.61 0.03 -9.75
N ASP A 113 -0.19 -0.82 -8.82
CA ASP A 113 1.06 -1.57 -8.94
C ASP A 113 1.01 -2.55 -10.12
N MET A 114 -0.10 -3.27 -10.31
CA MET A 114 -0.28 -4.20 -11.44
C MET A 114 -0.30 -3.48 -12.80
N LEU A 115 -0.95 -2.31 -12.89
CA LEU A 115 -0.93 -1.48 -14.10
C LEU A 115 0.47 -0.98 -14.42
N SER A 116 1.21 -0.50 -13.40
CA SER A 116 2.59 -0.02 -13.54
C SER A 116 3.54 -1.12 -14.03
N LEU A 117 3.30 -2.36 -13.61
CA LEU A 117 4.05 -3.54 -14.05
C LEU A 117 3.59 -4.11 -15.40
N GLY A 118 2.50 -3.59 -15.98
CA GLY A 118 1.91 -4.11 -17.22
C GLY A 118 1.24 -5.48 -17.06
N LEU A 119 0.88 -5.88 -15.84
CA LEU A 119 0.24 -7.16 -15.54
C LEU A 119 -1.26 -7.15 -15.81
N ILE A 120 -1.89 -5.98 -15.75
CA ILE A 120 -3.28 -5.77 -16.13
C ILE A 120 -3.37 -4.59 -17.09
N TRP A 121 -4.39 -4.62 -17.94
CA TRP A 121 -4.71 -3.55 -18.87
C TRP A 121 -5.94 -2.81 -18.35
N ASP A 122 -5.86 -1.49 -18.24
CA ASP A 122 -7.07 -0.67 -18.09
C ASP A 122 -7.73 -0.57 -19.47
N GLU A 123 -9.06 -0.66 -19.55
CA GLU A 123 -9.83 -0.59 -20.82
C GLU A 123 -9.32 0.49 -21.80
N PRO A 124 -9.47 0.28 -23.12
CA PRO A 124 -8.53 0.75 -24.13
C PRO A 124 -8.47 2.27 -24.20
N GLN A 125 -7.28 2.84 -23.94
CA GLN A 125 -7.02 4.22 -24.32
C GLN A 125 -7.07 4.34 -25.85
N PRO A 126 -7.81 5.32 -26.41
CA PRO A 126 -7.68 5.64 -27.82
C PRO A 126 -6.24 6.05 -28.11
N ASP A 127 -5.57 5.18 -28.87
CA ASP A 127 -4.34 5.38 -29.62
C ASP A 127 -3.28 6.29 -28.96
N ARG A 128 -2.57 5.73 -27.96
CA ARG A 128 -1.32 6.33 -27.45
C ARG A 128 -0.18 6.28 -28.47
N ASP A 129 -0.27 5.47 -29.52
CA ASP A 129 0.74 5.44 -30.59
C ASP A 129 0.70 6.73 -31.44
N ARG A 130 -0.43 7.43 -31.47
CA ARG A 130 -0.52 8.77 -32.07
C ARG A 130 0.37 9.80 -31.37
N LYS A 131 0.50 9.74 -30.04
CA LYS A 131 1.38 10.67 -29.29
C LYS A 131 2.85 10.27 -29.38
N ARG A 132 3.18 8.98 -29.45
CA ARG A 132 4.56 8.53 -29.70
C ARG A 132 5.04 8.91 -31.10
N ARG A 133 4.20 8.79 -32.14
CA ARG A 133 4.54 9.22 -33.51
C ARG A 133 4.82 10.72 -33.64
N ILE A 134 4.10 11.56 -32.89
CA ILE A 134 4.31 13.02 -32.95
C ILE A 134 5.61 13.43 -32.24
N LEU A 135 6.02 12.72 -31.18
CA LEU A 135 7.24 13.00 -30.42
C LEU A 135 8.52 12.45 -31.06
N THR A 136 8.44 11.45 -31.95
CA THR A 136 9.61 10.91 -32.66
C THR A 136 9.93 11.65 -33.97
N ASN A 137 9.05 12.49 -34.48
CA ASN A 137 9.24 13.21 -35.75
C ASN A 137 10.04 14.53 -35.60
N TRP A 138 10.79 14.70 -34.51
CA TRP A 138 11.76 15.79 -34.33
C TRP A 138 13.21 15.31 -34.40
N SER A 139 13.48 14.17 -35.07
CA SER A 139 14.82 13.90 -35.58
C SER A 139 15.04 14.72 -36.84
N LEU A 140 15.75 15.84 -36.68
CA LEU A 140 16.27 16.69 -37.75
C LEU A 140 17.42 15.99 -38.50
N THR A 141 17.21 14.76 -38.97
CA THR A 141 18.15 13.97 -39.79
C THR A 141 17.40 12.79 -40.39
N ASP A 142 16.62 13.02 -41.45
CA ASP A 142 16.29 11.99 -42.44
C ASP A 142 15.77 12.61 -43.76
N ASP A 143 16.32 13.77 -44.14
CA ASP A 143 16.30 14.22 -45.52
C ASP A 143 17.50 13.62 -46.26
N ILE A 144 17.57 12.28 -46.32
CA ILE A 144 18.41 11.58 -47.29
C ILE A 144 17.49 11.18 -48.44
N LEU A 145 17.47 12.07 -49.43
CA LEU A 145 17.09 11.91 -50.84
C LEU A 145 16.46 10.56 -51.23
N PRO A 146 15.23 10.53 -51.78
CA PRO A 146 14.79 9.36 -52.54
C PRO A 146 15.64 9.25 -53.80
N ARG A 147 16.46 8.18 -53.88
CA ARG A 147 17.02 7.71 -55.16
C ARG A 147 15.84 7.31 -56.05
N THR A 148 15.52 8.12 -57.05
CA THR A 148 14.73 7.70 -58.19
C THR A 148 15.57 6.71 -59.03
N PRO A 149 15.00 5.56 -59.43
CA PRO A 149 15.66 4.71 -60.41
C PRO A 149 15.67 5.41 -61.77
N ALA A 150 16.78 5.30 -62.48
CA ALA A 150 16.93 5.76 -63.85
C ALA A 150 15.84 5.13 -64.73
N THR A 151 15.08 5.97 -65.42
CA THR A 151 14.41 5.58 -66.66
C THR A 151 15.19 6.21 -67.79
N ASP A 152 15.94 5.33 -68.46
CA ASP A 152 16.53 5.55 -69.77
C ASP A 152 15.45 5.85 -70.83
N ASN A 153 15.89 6.55 -71.88
CA ASN A 153 15.35 6.62 -73.25
C ASN A 153 14.14 7.54 -73.50
N GLU A 154 14.03 8.25 -74.63
CA GLU A 154 14.88 8.62 -75.78
C GLU A 154 13.97 9.54 -76.64
N PHE A 155 14.59 10.43 -77.45
CA PHE A 155 14.05 11.33 -78.49
C PHE A 155 13.42 12.67 -78.07
#